data_AF-A0A7V3UCY8-F1
#
_entry.id   AF-A0A7V3UCY8-F1
#
_cell.length_a   1.000
_cell.length_b   1.000
_cell.length_c   1.000
_cell.angle_alpha   90.00
_cell.angle_beta   90.00
_cell.angle_gamma   90.00
#
_symmetry.space_group_name_H-M   'P 1'
#
loop_
_entity.id
_entity.type
_entity.pdbx_description
1 polymer ?
#
loop_
_entity_poly.entity_id
_entity_poly.type
_entity_poly.pdbx_seq_one_letter_code
_entity_poly.pdbx_strand_id
1 'polypeptide(L)'
;MKKILLLGAVTAMVVIAACSKKTIPQTSQTAEAEKKSSAVSYAGQVKQLIESKCSPCHIPSKGGNKAALDNFDNARKFADDIIRRINLNPDERGFMPFRNAKLSAEEIAVFTKWKEEGLSEN
;
A
#
# COMPACT_ATOMS: atom_id res chain seq x y z
N MET A 1 -23.42 -23.51 50.48
CA MET A 1 -24.75 -23.15 50.99
C MET A 1 -24.79 -21.67 51.37
N LYS A 2 -25.40 -20.82 50.54
CA LYS A 2 -25.67 -19.42 50.89
C LYS A 2 -26.92 -18.94 50.12
N LYS A 3 -28.06 -19.13 50.80
CA LYS A 3 -29.29 -18.32 50.79
C LYS A 3 -29.88 -17.95 49.42
N ILE A 4 -30.81 -18.76 48.97
CA ILE A 4 -31.83 -18.41 47.97
C ILE A 4 -33.02 -17.81 48.74
N LEU A 5 -33.38 -16.57 48.42
CA LEU A 5 -34.56 -15.90 48.97
C LEU A 5 -35.42 -15.35 47.82
N LEU A 6 -36.34 -16.21 47.39
CA LEU A 6 -37.78 -16.01 47.15
C LEU A 6 -38.37 -14.65 46.72
N LEU A 7 -39.42 -14.79 45.87
CA LEU A 7 -40.46 -13.86 45.40
C LEU A 7 -40.02 -12.87 44.31
N GLY A 8 -40.72 -12.69 43.18
CA GLY A 8 -42.03 -13.16 42.75
C GLY A 8 -42.53 -12.26 41.61
N ALA A 9 -43.46 -12.81 40.82
CA ALA A 9 -44.45 -12.11 39.99
C ALA A 9 -44.02 -11.37 38.71
N VAL A 10 -44.62 -11.83 37.59
CA VAL A 10 -45.41 -11.05 36.60
C VAL A 10 -44.68 -9.85 35.99
N THR A 11 -44.45 -9.77 34.67
CA THR A 11 -45.49 -9.48 33.67
C THR A 11 -44.87 -9.61 32.28
N ALA A 12 -45.58 -10.23 31.35
CA ALA A 12 -45.31 -10.09 29.92
C ALA A 12 -45.76 -8.70 29.45
N MET A 13 -44.90 -7.95 28.76
CA MET A 13 -45.31 -6.78 27.97
C MET A 13 -44.36 -6.52 26.79
N VAL A 14 -44.65 -7.20 25.69
CA VAL A 14 -44.92 -6.67 24.33
C VAL A 14 -44.35 -5.27 23.98
N VAL A 15 -43.46 -5.28 22.95
CA VAL A 15 -43.25 -4.29 21.86
C VAL A 15 -42.55 -2.99 22.29
N ILE A 16 -41.51 -2.44 21.62
CA ILE A 16 -41.49 -1.90 20.26
C ILE A 16 -40.05 -1.82 19.72
N ALA A 17 -39.87 -2.16 18.44
CA ALA A 17 -38.65 -1.89 17.68
C ALA A 17 -38.50 -0.38 17.41
N ALA A 18 -37.34 0.19 17.78
CA ALA A 18 -36.84 1.46 17.26
C ALA A 18 -35.31 1.53 17.43
N CYS A 19 -34.57 0.82 16.58
CA CYS A 19 -33.14 1.03 16.44
C CYS A 19 -32.89 2.41 15.83
N SER A 20 -32.60 3.40 16.68
CA SER A 20 -32.03 4.67 16.23
C SER A 20 -30.58 4.45 15.79
N LYS A 21 -30.38 4.07 14.52
CA LYS A 21 -29.05 4.18 13.91
C LYS A 21 -28.79 5.66 13.69
N LYS A 22 -27.96 6.22 14.57
CA LYS A 22 -27.45 7.58 14.47
C LYS A 22 -26.62 7.67 13.17
N THR A 23 -27.24 8.15 12.10
CA THR A 23 -26.56 8.51 10.86
C THR A 23 -25.60 9.66 11.17
N ILE A 24 -24.33 9.33 11.34
CA ILE A 24 -23.25 10.30 11.22
C ILE A 24 -23.14 10.58 9.72
N PRO A 25 -23.27 11.84 9.27
CA PRO A 25 -22.97 12.18 7.89
C PRO A 25 -21.46 12.07 7.72
N GLN A 26 -20.98 10.90 7.29
CA GLN A 26 -19.67 10.82 6.67
C GLN A 26 -19.79 11.50 5.31
N THR A 27 -19.36 12.76 5.32
CA THR A 27 -18.91 13.52 4.17
C THR A 27 -18.27 12.58 3.15
N SER A 28 -18.97 12.41 2.04
CA SER A 28 -18.47 11.88 0.80
C SER A 28 -17.18 12.61 0.42
N GLN A 29 -16.04 11.91 0.54
CA GLN A 29 -14.87 12.10 -0.32
C GLN A 29 -13.87 10.95 -0.08
N THR A 30 -13.91 10.02 -1.04
CA THR A 30 -12.73 9.30 -1.55
C THR A 30 -12.00 8.38 -0.58
N ALA A 31 -12.54 7.19 -0.31
CA ALA A 31 -11.73 6.02 0.05
C ALA A 31 -12.54 4.72 -0.10
N GLU A 32 -13.19 4.53 -1.25
CA GLU A 32 -13.69 3.22 -1.65
C GLU A 32 -13.20 2.93 -3.06
N ALA A 33 -11.89 2.71 -3.15
CA ALA A 33 -11.28 1.97 -4.25
C ALA A 33 -11.05 0.54 -3.76
N GLU A 34 -12.16 -0.19 -3.59
CA GLU A 34 -12.14 -1.64 -3.67
C GLU A 34 -11.45 -2.04 -4.98
N LYS A 35 -10.21 -2.52 -4.85
CA LYS A 35 -9.76 -3.81 -5.38
C LYS A 35 -10.22 -4.22 -6.80
N LYS A 36 -10.30 -3.31 -7.76
CA LYS A 36 -9.90 -3.65 -9.13
C LYS A 36 -8.39 -3.64 -9.13
N SER A 37 -7.80 -4.83 -9.24
CA SER A 37 -6.41 -5.00 -9.62
C SER A 37 -6.25 -4.39 -11.02
N SER A 38 -6.11 -3.06 -11.10
CA SER A 38 -5.60 -2.42 -12.30
C SER A 38 -4.22 -3.01 -12.55
N ALA A 39 -3.94 -3.29 -13.82
CA ALA A 39 -2.60 -3.68 -14.25
C ALA A 39 -1.61 -2.62 -13.72
N VAL A 40 -0.48 -3.10 -13.22
CA VAL A 40 0.63 -2.24 -12.84
C VAL A 40 1.41 -1.94 -14.11
N SER A 41 1.68 -0.67 -14.36
CA SER A 41 2.50 -0.24 -15.47
C SER A 41 3.54 0.77 -15.02
N TYR A 42 4.52 1.00 -15.90
CA TYR A 42 5.58 1.96 -15.62
C TYR A 42 5.02 3.36 -15.38
N ALA A 43 4.22 3.86 -16.33
CA ALA A 43 3.63 5.18 -16.28
C ALA A 43 2.58 5.32 -15.17
N GLY A 44 1.91 4.22 -14.80
CA GLY A 44 0.89 4.20 -13.75
C GLY A 44 1.47 4.38 -12.35
N GLN A 45 2.20 3.37 -11.85
CA GLN A 45 2.57 3.29 -10.44
C GLN A 45 4.10 3.32 -10.24
N VAL A 46 4.84 2.64 -11.12
CA VAL A 46 6.28 2.40 -10.90
C VAL A 46 7.08 3.71 -10.99
N LYS A 47 6.80 4.57 -11.98
CA LYS A 47 7.49 5.86 -12.15
C LYS A 47 7.33 6.76 -10.93
N GLN A 48 6.12 6.81 -10.35
CA GLN A 48 5.86 7.61 -9.14
C GLN A 48 6.66 7.10 -7.93
N LEU A 49 6.76 5.77 -7.76
CA LEU A 49 7.60 5.19 -6.71
C LEU A 49 9.09 5.45 -6.95
N ILE A 50 9.57 5.37 -8.18
CA ILE A 50 10.95 5.71 -8.53
C ILE A 50 11.26 7.18 -8.21
N GLU A 51 10.38 8.10 -8.61
CA GLU A 51 10.56 9.54 -8.38
C GLU A 51 10.52 9.92 -6.89
N SER A 52 9.76 9.18 -6.07
CA SER A 52 9.59 9.45 -4.64
C SER A 52 10.63 8.74 -3.76
N LYS A 53 11.04 7.52 -4.11
CA LYS A 53 11.90 6.66 -3.27
C LYS A 53 13.34 6.55 -3.75
N CYS A 54 13.60 6.77 -5.04
CA CYS A 54 14.93 6.59 -5.66
C CYS A 54 15.62 7.92 -6.01
N SER A 55 14.90 9.04 -5.87
CA SER A 55 15.42 10.40 -6.02
C SER A 55 16.38 10.78 -4.89
N PRO A 56 17.41 11.61 -5.15
CA PRO A 56 17.79 12.17 -6.45
C PRO A 56 18.68 11.24 -7.29
N CYS A 57 19.28 10.23 -6.67
CA CYS A 57 20.38 9.45 -7.23
C CYS A 57 20.08 8.84 -8.61
N HIS A 58 18.84 8.38 -8.82
CA HIS A 58 18.38 7.74 -10.06
C HIS A 58 17.58 8.65 -10.99
N ILE A 59 17.55 9.97 -10.72
CA ILE A 59 16.77 10.97 -11.46
C ILE A 59 17.73 12.03 -12.00
N PRO A 60 18.18 11.95 -13.27
CA PRO A 60 19.19 12.86 -13.82
C PRO A 60 18.79 14.33 -13.75
N SER A 61 17.51 14.64 -13.97
CA SER A 61 16.98 16.01 -13.88
C SER A 61 17.10 16.62 -12.48
N LYS A 62 17.28 15.79 -11.45
CA LYS A 62 17.52 16.21 -10.05
C LYS A 62 18.99 16.06 -9.64
N GLY A 63 19.91 15.96 -10.60
CA GLY A 63 21.35 15.81 -10.36
C GLY A 63 21.79 14.37 -10.06
N GLY A 64 20.95 13.38 -10.33
CA GLY A 64 21.29 11.96 -10.19
C GLY A 64 22.40 11.53 -11.15
N ASN A 65 23.34 10.73 -10.65
CA ASN A 65 24.47 10.19 -11.42
C ASN A 65 24.49 8.65 -11.48
N LYS A 66 23.40 8.00 -11.06
CA LYS A 66 23.22 6.55 -11.19
C LYS A 66 22.42 6.26 -12.47
N ALA A 67 22.12 4.98 -12.70
CA ALA A 67 21.23 4.59 -13.79
C ALA A 67 19.95 5.43 -13.73
N ALA A 68 19.60 6.11 -14.82
CA ALA A 68 18.40 6.94 -14.90
C ALA A 68 17.17 6.04 -14.92
N LEU A 69 16.37 6.02 -13.85
CA LEU A 69 15.19 5.14 -13.73
C LEU A 69 13.87 5.88 -13.99
N ASP A 70 13.94 7.19 -14.22
CA ASP A 70 12.82 8.07 -14.60
C ASP A 70 12.41 7.96 -16.08
N ASN A 71 12.89 6.93 -16.78
CA ASN A 71 12.39 6.49 -18.08
C ASN A 71 12.12 4.98 -18.09
N PHE A 72 11.19 4.57 -18.95
CA PHE A 72 10.72 3.19 -19.06
C PHE A 72 11.82 2.20 -19.44
N ASP A 73 12.61 2.51 -20.48
CA ASP A 73 13.60 1.59 -21.03
C ASP A 73 14.61 1.14 -19.99
N ASN A 74 15.15 2.07 -19.20
CA ASN A 74 16.08 1.74 -18.13
C ASN A 74 15.38 1.05 -16.95
N ALA A 75 14.22 1.52 -16.52
CA ALA A 75 13.49 0.87 -15.44
C ALA A 75 13.18 -0.59 -15.77
N ARG A 76 12.76 -0.87 -17.01
CA ARG A 76 12.52 -2.22 -17.53
C ARG A 76 13.82 -3.03 -17.58
N LYS A 77 14.88 -2.45 -18.14
CA LYS A 77 16.21 -3.09 -18.25
C LYS A 77 16.77 -3.49 -16.88
N PHE A 78 16.53 -2.70 -15.84
CA PHE A 78 17.07 -2.92 -14.50
C PHE A 78 16.05 -3.50 -13.51
N ALA A 79 14.86 -3.92 -13.95
CA ALA A 79 13.78 -4.35 -13.07
C ALA A 79 14.23 -5.43 -12.04
N ASP A 80 15.03 -6.40 -12.48
CA ASP A 80 15.57 -7.45 -11.60
C ASP A 80 16.54 -6.92 -10.54
N ASP A 81 17.45 -6.02 -10.93
CA ASP A 81 18.39 -5.41 -9.98
C ASP A 81 17.67 -4.49 -8.99
N ILE A 82 16.65 -3.75 -9.45
CA ILE A 82 15.77 -2.93 -8.62
C ILE A 82 15.11 -3.81 -7.57
N ILE A 83 14.37 -4.84 -7.99
CA ILE A 83 13.63 -5.75 -7.09
C ILE A 83 14.60 -6.42 -6.10
N ARG A 84 15.76 -6.88 -6.56
CA ARG A 84 16.76 -7.49 -5.65
C ARG A 84 17.19 -6.50 -4.57
N ARG A 85 17.55 -5.26 -4.96
CA ARG A 85 18.16 -4.28 -4.05
C ARG A 85 17.19 -3.66 -3.06
N ILE A 86 15.92 -3.44 -3.45
CA ILE A 86 14.89 -2.91 -2.54
C ILE A 86 14.42 -3.95 -1.51
N ASN A 87 14.63 -5.24 -1.78
CA ASN A 87 14.33 -6.33 -0.85
C ASN A 87 15.41 -6.53 0.23
N LEU A 88 16.63 -6.02 0.02
CA LEU A 88 17.69 -6.09 1.01
C LEU A 88 17.32 -5.33 2.29
N ASN A 89 17.95 -5.70 3.40
CA ASN A 89 17.88 -4.99 4.66
C ASN A 89 18.90 -3.83 4.66
N PRO A 90 18.67 -2.76 5.44
CA PRO A 90 19.50 -1.56 5.41
C PRO A 90 21.00 -1.76 5.71
N ASP A 91 21.34 -2.83 6.43
CA ASP A 91 22.70 -3.23 6.78
C ASP A 91 23.39 -4.08 5.69
N GLU A 92 22.64 -4.56 4.71
CA GLU A 92 23.17 -5.39 3.63
C GLU A 92 23.82 -4.57 2.52
N ARG A 93 24.99 -5.05 2.06
CA ARG A 93 25.71 -4.39 0.98
C ARG A 93 24.88 -4.36 -0.30
N GLY A 94 24.63 -3.16 -0.80
CA GLY A 94 23.89 -2.93 -2.03
C GLY A 94 22.42 -2.61 -1.82
N PHE A 95 21.96 -2.54 -0.56
CA PHE A 95 20.63 -2.05 -0.20
C PHE A 95 20.30 -0.73 -0.89
N MET A 96 19.06 -0.64 -1.38
CA MET A 96 18.48 0.58 -1.91
C MET A 96 17.10 0.82 -1.28
N PRO A 97 16.73 2.08 -1.04
CA PRO A 97 17.48 3.29 -1.39
C PRO A 97 18.61 3.57 -0.39
N PHE A 98 19.81 3.88 -0.91
CA PHE A 98 21.02 3.98 -0.09
C PHE A 98 20.85 4.99 1.05
N ARG A 99 21.11 4.56 2.30
CA ARG A 99 20.98 5.36 3.53
C ARG A 99 19.60 5.98 3.76
N ASN A 100 18.55 5.42 3.16
CA ASN A 100 17.17 5.82 3.39
C ASN A 100 16.39 4.66 4.02
N ALA A 101 15.15 4.94 4.43
CA ALA A 101 14.25 3.90 4.92
C ALA A 101 13.98 2.85 3.83
N LYS A 102 13.82 1.60 4.26
CA LYS A 102 13.36 0.51 3.39
C LYS A 102 11.94 0.81 2.91
N LEU A 103 11.66 0.45 1.66
CA LEU A 103 10.31 0.52 1.11
C LEU A 103 9.36 -0.38 1.90
N SER A 104 8.08 -0.03 1.95
CA SER A 104 7.06 -0.91 2.54
C SER A 104 6.88 -2.17 1.70
N ALA A 105 6.26 -3.21 2.28
CA ALA A 105 5.97 -4.44 1.56
C ALA A 105 5.05 -4.18 0.35
N GLU A 106 4.09 -3.26 0.49
CA GLU A 106 3.17 -2.86 -0.56
C GLU A 106 3.89 -2.12 -1.68
N GLU A 107 4.83 -1.24 -1.35
CA GLU A 107 5.64 -0.52 -2.34
C GLU A 107 6.54 -1.48 -3.13
N ILE A 108 7.17 -2.45 -2.45
CA ILE A 108 7.97 -3.49 -3.12
C ILE A 108 7.08 -4.36 -4.02
N ALA A 109 5.86 -4.71 -3.57
CA ALA A 109 4.93 -5.51 -4.32
C ALA A 109 4.53 -4.87 -5.66
N VAL A 110 4.51 -3.53 -5.77
CA VAL A 110 4.28 -2.85 -7.05
C VAL A 110 5.36 -3.22 -8.08
N PHE A 111 6.64 -3.20 -7.71
CA PHE A 111 7.73 -3.56 -8.62
C PHE A 111 7.68 -5.05 -8.99
N THR A 112 7.42 -5.92 -8.02
CA THR A 112 7.31 -7.37 -8.26
C THR A 112 6.13 -7.67 -9.20
N LYS A 113 4.96 -7.11 -8.94
CA LYS A 113 3.77 -7.29 -9.76
C LYS A 113 3.96 -6.75 -11.17
N TRP A 114 4.57 -5.56 -11.31
CA TRP A 114 4.91 -5.01 -12.62
C TRP A 114 5.78 -5.95 -13.46
N LYS A 115 6.76 -6.59 -12.82
CA LYS A 115 7.59 -7.61 -13.48
C LYS A 115 6.79 -8.85 -13.86
N GLU A 116 5.96 -9.36 -12.95
CA GLU A 116 5.11 -10.53 -13.19
C GLU A 116 4.09 -10.30 -14.31
N GLU A 117 3.60 -9.08 -14.47
CA GLU A 117 2.66 -8.66 -15.52
C GLU A 117 3.35 -8.29 -16.85
N GLY A 118 4.67 -8.50 -16.95
CA GLY A 118 5.40 -8.38 -18.22
C GLY A 118 6.06 -7.02 -18.47
N LEU A 119 6.25 -6.21 -17.43
CA LEU A 119 6.94 -4.91 -17.50
C LEU A 119 6.31 -3.95 -18.52
N SER A 120 4.98 -3.80 -18.47
CA SER A 120 4.25 -2.90 -19.37
C SER A 120 4.63 -1.43 -19.15
N GLU A 121 4.70 -0.67 -20.23
CA GLU A 121 4.90 0.78 -20.12
C GLU A 121 3.64 1.49 -19.62
N ASN A 122 2.47 1.06 -20.11
CA ASN A 122 1.16 1.66 -19.86
C ASN A 122 0.12 0.64 -19.42
#